data_AF-A0A2D1U3S4-F1
#
_entry.id   AF-A0A2D1U3S4-F1
#
_cell.length_a   1.000
_cell.length_b   1.000
_cell.length_c   1.000
_cell.angle_alpha   90.00
_cell.angle_beta   90.00
_cell.angle_gamma   90.00
#
_symmetry.space_group_name_H-M   'P 1'
#
loop_
_entity.id
_entity.type
_entity.pdbx_description
1 polymer ?
#
loop_
_entity_poly.entity_id
_entity_poly.type
_entity_poly.pdbx_seq_one_letter_code
_entity_poly.pdbx_strand_id
1 'polypeptide(L)' 'MQEIPLEELITKGEMSKLPFDMTLAERIRWQLELQEDAKEYLFSIGQPLVYKKNGQMIAEHADGRIIVIR' A
#
# COMPACT_ATOMS: atom_id res chain seq x y z
N MET A 1 -32.97 9.91 -7.49
CA MET A 1 -31.78 9.08 -7.27
C MET A 1 -31.11 8.97 -8.63
N GLN A 2 -29.96 9.62 -8.85
CA GLN A 2 -29.27 9.52 -10.13
C GLN A 2 -28.58 8.16 -10.19
N GLU A 3 -28.85 7.39 -11.25
CA GLU A 3 -28.12 6.17 -11.56
C GLU A 3 -26.74 6.58 -12.08
N ILE A 4 -25.69 6.26 -11.32
CA ILE A 4 -24.31 6.44 -11.76
C ILE A 4 -23.97 5.27 -12.69
N PRO A 5 -23.49 5.52 -13.93
CA PRO A 5 -23.09 4.46 -14.85
C PRO A 5 -22.01 3.57 -14.22
N LEU A 6 -22.10 2.24 -14.41
CA LEU A 6 -21.13 1.28 -13.87
C LEU A 6 -19.70 1.59 -14.37
N GLU A 7 -19.59 2.16 -15.56
CA GLU A 7 -18.33 2.56 -16.19
C GLU A 7 -17.64 3.72 -15.45
N GLU A 8 -18.40 4.56 -14.75
CA GLU A 8 -17.88 5.61 -13.86
C GLU A 8 -17.51 5.07 -12.47
N LEU A 9 -18.10 3.95 -12.07
CA LEU A 9 -17.75 3.21 -10.84
C LEU A 9 -16.50 2.35 -11.00
N ILE A 10 -16.10 2.00 -12.22
CA ILE A 10 -14.78 1.39 -12.51
C ILE A 10 -13.72 2.49 -12.42
N THR A 11 -13.49 2.97 -11.19
CA THR A 11 -12.37 3.83 -10.85
C THR A 11 -11.08 3.04 -11.07
N LYS A 12 -10.10 3.62 -11.76
CA LYS A 12 -8.70 3.14 -11.77
C LYS A 12 -8.30 2.69 -10.35
N GLY A 13 -8.19 1.38 -10.13
CA GLY A 13 -7.92 0.85 -8.79
C GLY A 13 -8.38 -0.59 -8.54
N GLU A 14 -9.19 -1.20 -9.41
CA GLU A 14 -9.44 -2.64 -9.29
C GLU A 14 -8.21 -3.44 -9.73
N MET A 15 -7.68 -4.24 -8.82
CA MET A 15 -6.62 -5.20 -9.14
C MET A 15 -7.10 -6.16 -10.21
N SER A 16 -6.33 -6.28 -11.30
CA SER A 16 -6.62 -7.15 -12.44
C SER A 16 -6.74 -8.63 -12.08
N LYS A 17 -6.27 -9.03 -10.90
CA LYS A 17 -6.29 -10.40 -10.38
C LYS A 17 -6.48 -10.35 -8.87
N LEU A 18 -7.43 -11.14 -8.34
CA LEU A 18 -7.62 -11.23 -6.90
C LEU A 18 -6.36 -11.82 -6.25
N PRO A 19 -5.94 -11.34 -5.06
CA PRO A 19 -4.80 -11.92 -4.34
C PRO A 19 -4.93 -13.43 -4.12
N PHE A 20 -6.16 -13.93 -3.98
CA PHE A 20 -6.48 -15.35 -3.80
C PHE A 20 -6.12 -16.21 -5.02
N ASP A 21 -6.14 -15.64 -6.22
CA ASP A 21 -5.83 -16.33 -7.47
C ASP A 21 -4.35 -16.20 -7.87
N MET A 22 -3.57 -15.40 -7.13
CA MET A 22 -2.14 -15.22 -7.38
C MET A 22 -1.34 -16.44 -6.94
N THR A 23 -0.36 -16.81 -7.76
CA THR A 23 0.73 -17.69 -7.32
C THR A 23 1.52 -16.99 -6.19
N LEU A 24 2.30 -17.77 -5.43
CA LEU A 24 3.13 -17.22 -4.36
C LEU A 24 4.09 -16.13 -4.89
N ALA A 25 4.72 -16.36 -6.05
CA ALA A 25 5.66 -15.41 -6.63
C ALA A 25 4.96 -14.10 -7.07
N GLU A 26 3.79 -14.21 -7.70
CA GLU A 26 2.99 -13.04 -8.08
C GLU A 26 2.54 -12.25 -6.85
N ARG A 27 2.10 -12.94 -5.80
CA ARG A 27 1.65 -12.31 -4.56
C ARG A 27 2.79 -11.57 -3.85
N ILE A 28 3.99 -12.16 -3.82
CA ILE A 28 5.17 -11.50 -3.25
C ILE A 28 5.50 -10.23 -4.03
N ARG A 29 5.53 -10.30 -5.37
CA ARG A 29 5.80 -9.13 -6.21
C ARG A 29 4.75 -8.04 -5.99
N TRP A 30 3.47 -8.41 -6.03
CA TRP A 30 2.37 -7.48 -5.79
C TRP A 30 2.48 -6.82 -4.40
N GLN A 31 2.84 -7.57 -3.37
CA GLN A 31 3.03 -7.03 -2.03
C GLN A 31 4.19 -6.03 -1.95
N LEU A 32 5.28 -6.28 -2.68
CA LEU A 32 6.42 -5.36 -2.75
C LEU A 32 6.04 -4.06 -3.48
N GLU A 33 5.35 -4.17 -4.62
CA GLU A 33 4.85 -3.02 -5.37
C GLU A 33 3.90 -2.17 -4.50
N LEU A 34 2.95 -2.81 -3.81
CA LEU A 34 2.02 -2.11 -2.90
C LEU A 34 2.74 -1.40 -1.75
N GLN A 35 3.84 -1.97 -1.23
CA GLN A 35 4.61 -1.34 -0.16
C GLN A 35 5.36 -0.10 -0.65
N GLU A 36 5.96 -0.15 -1.84
CA GLU A 36 6.63 1.00 -2.44
C GLU A 36 5.61 2.10 -2.77
N ASP A 37 4.48 1.77 -3.38
CA ASP A 37 3.42 2.75 -3.70
C ASP A 37 2.89 3.43 -2.42
N ALA A 38 2.64 2.65 -1.37
CA ALA A 38 2.18 3.18 -0.08
C ALA A 38 3.25 4.09 0.56
N LYS A 39 4.52 3.69 0.47
CA LYS A 39 5.64 4.47 0.98
C LYS A 39 5.78 5.80 0.25
N GLU A 40 5.78 5.77 -1.09
CA GLU A 40 5.83 6.96 -1.94
C GLU A 40 4.68 7.92 -1.63
N TYR A 41 3.45 7.40 -1.53
CA TYR A 41 2.29 8.20 -1.20
C TYR A 41 2.42 8.85 0.18
N LEU A 42 2.71 8.07 1.23
CA LEU A 42 2.84 8.59 2.60
C LEU A 42 3.93 9.67 2.68
N PHE A 43 5.06 9.45 2.01
CA PHE A 43 6.16 10.40 1.99
C PHE A 43 5.80 11.68 1.24
N SER A 44 5.04 11.58 0.16
CA SER A 44 4.56 12.74 -0.60
C SER A 44 3.66 13.67 0.23
N ILE A 45 2.95 13.13 1.23
CA ILE A 45 2.08 13.88 2.15
C ILE A 45 2.75 14.16 3.51
N GLY A 46 4.05 13.89 3.64
CA GLY A 46 4.83 14.14 4.85
C GLY A 46 4.52 13.19 6.02
N GLN A 47 3.88 12.05 5.76
CA GLN A 47 3.58 11.03 6.75
C GLN A 47 4.62 9.90 6.74
N PRO A 48 4.95 9.32 7.91
CA PRO A 48 5.83 8.16 7.97
C PRO A 48 5.08 6.87 7.61
N LEU A 49 5.80 5.91 7.05
CA LEU A 49 5.35 4.53 6.92
C LEU A 49 5.51 3.82 8.27
N VAL A 50 4.40 3.38 8.86
CA VAL A 50 4.38 2.70 10.16
C VAL A 50 4.14 1.21 9.99
N TYR A 51 5.07 0.38 10.48
CA TYR A 51 4.97 -1.08 10.36
C TYR A 51 5.65 -1.81 11.53
N LYS A 52 5.31 -3.08 11.71
CA LYS A 52 5.90 -3.94 12.74
C LYS A 52 7.13 -4.66 12.20
N LYS A 53 8.27 -4.53 12.87
CA LYS A 53 9.52 -5.23 12.54
C LYS A 53 10.13 -5.77 13.83
N ASN A 54 10.48 -7.07 13.83
CA ASN A 54 11.05 -7.76 14.99
C ASN A 54 10.26 -7.57 16.31
N GLY A 55 8.92 -7.56 16.23
CA GLY A 55 8.06 -7.39 17.39
C GLY A 55 7.82 -5.93 17.81
N GLN A 56 8.54 -4.96 17.23
CA GLN A 56 8.44 -3.54 17.57
C GLN A 56 7.73 -2.76 16.46
N MET A 57 7.02 -1.69 16.83
CA MET A 57 6.46 -0.75 15.86
C MET A 57 7.55 0.24 15.44
N ILE A 58 7.63 0.50 14.14
CA ILE A 58 8.63 1.37 13.55
C ILE A 58 7.91 2.38 12.66
N ALA A 59 8.30 3.66 12.74
CA ALA A 59 8.00 4.70 11.77
C ALA A 59 9.24 4.96 10.91
N GLU A 60 9.10 4.82 9.60
CA GLU A 60 10.10 5.20 8.60
C GLU A 60 9.66 6.48 7.91
N HIS A 61 10.55 7.46 7.83
CA HIS A 61 10.29 8.76 7.22
C HIS A 61 10.98 8.89 5.85
N ALA A 62 10.55 9.88 5.06
CA ALA A 62 11.07 10.16 3.72
C ALA A 62 12.57 10.49 3.68
N ASP A 63 13.11 11.04 4.78
CA ASP A 63 14.54 11.34 4.95
C ASP A 63 15.37 10.11 5.33
N GLY A 64 14.75 8.92 5.39
CA GLY A 64 15.39 7.68 5.83
C GLY A 64 15.49 7.52 7.34
N ARG A 65 14.93 8.45 8.13
CA ARG A 65 14.90 8.33 9.59
C ARG A 65 13.97 7.20 10.00
N ILE A 66 14.47 6.33 10.88
CA ILE A 66 13.72 5.22 11.46
C ILE A 66 13.54 5.46 12.96
N ILE A 67 12.30 5.45 13.43
CA ILE A 67 11.93 5.68 14.83
C ILE A 67 11.16 4.47 15.36
N VAL A 68 11.60 3.93 16.49
CA VAL A 68 10.82 2.90 17.20
C VAL A 68 9.68 3.58 17.97
N ILE A 69 8.45 3.18 17.67
CA ILE A 69 7.24 3.65 18.36
C ILE A 69 6.93 2.68 19.50
N ARG A 70 6.59 3.23 20.68
CA ARG A 70 6.16 2.47 21.86
C ARG A 70 4.66 2.56 22.03
#